data_AF-A0A1F9WDG5-F1
#
_entry.id   AF-A0A1F9WDG5-F1
#
_cell.length_a   1.000
_cell.length_b   1.000
_cell.length_c   1.000
_cell.angle_alpha   90.00
_cell.angle_beta   90.00
_cell.angle_gamma   90.00
#
_symmetry.space_group_name_H-M   'P 1'
#
loop_
_entity.id
_entity.type
_entity.pdbx_description
1 polymer ?
#
loop_
_entity_poly.entity_id
_entity_poly.type
_entity_poly.pdbx_seq_one_letter_code
_entity_poly.pdbx_strand_id
1 'polypeptide(L)'
;MSLLFKIALVALLHLAFFAAYPETGPFGNYYLAISLLLWTGFTLFLGTAVALARLLSGALGMVLNLAIFFLLGLSLAFTMPQEDKTSVLEKLQNGKYPDRATLNSGMKRFGINLDKEIKNGVKDLGEEAQKAVKKI
;
A
#
# COMPACT_ATOMS: atom_id res chain seq x y z
N MET A 1 -10.14 -8.46 14.29
CA MET A 1 -9.78 -8.56 12.86
C MET A 1 -9.54 -10.01 12.51
N SER A 2 -10.23 -10.50 11.48
CA SER A 2 -9.99 -11.84 10.93
C SER A 2 -8.59 -11.92 10.32
N LEU A 3 -8.03 -13.12 10.23
CA LEU A 3 -6.72 -13.34 9.64
C LEU A 3 -6.67 -12.92 8.18
N LEU A 4 -7.70 -13.28 7.39
CA LEU A 4 -7.81 -12.90 5.98
C LEU A 4 -7.75 -11.37 5.79
N PHE A 5 -8.45 -10.62 6.65
CA PHE A 5 -8.39 -9.17 6.62
C PHE A 5 -6.98 -8.64 6.90
N LYS A 6 -6.26 -9.24 7.85
CA LYS A 6 -4.87 -8.84 8.13
C LYS A 6 -3.94 -9.11 6.94
N ILE A 7 -4.06 -10.27 6.31
CA ILE A 7 -3.27 -10.63 5.13
C ILE A 7 -3.57 -9.68 3.98
N ALA A 8 -4.85 -9.34 3.76
CA ALA A 8 -5.25 -8.34 2.78
C ALA A 8 -4.63 -6.96 3.08
N LEU A 9 -4.60 -6.54 4.36
CA LEU A 9 -3.93 -5.29 4.75
C LEU A 9 -2.42 -5.32 4.51
N VAL A 10 -1.75 -6.45 4.80
CA VAL A 10 -0.33 -6.61 4.47
C VAL A 10 -0.11 -6.45 2.98
N ALA A 11 -0.91 -7.11 2.15
CA ALA A 11 -0.82 -7.02 0.70
C ALA A 11 -1.07 -5.58 0.21
N LEU A 12 -2.14 -4.95 0.66
CA LEU A 12 -2.48 -3.57 0.30
C LEU A 12 -1.38 -2.59 0.67
N LEU A 13 -0.76 -2.73 1.85
CA LEU A 13 0.32 -1.83 2.26
C LEU A 13 1.55 -1.99 1.37
N HIS A 14 1.94 -3.22 1.04
CA HIS A 14 3.05 -3.46 0.12
C HIS A 14 2.77 -2.86 -1.27
N LEU A 15 1.57 -3.09 -1.81
CA LEU A 15 1.17 -2.54 -3.10
C LEU A 15 1.13 -1.02 -3.09
N ALA A 16 0.67 -0.41 -1.99
CA ALA A 16 0.66 1.04 -1.82
C ALA A 16 2.08 1.61 -1.87
N PHE A 17 3.05 1.03 -1.14
CA PHE A 17 4.45 1.45 -1.20
C PHE A 17 5.04 1.23 -2.61
N PHE A 18 4.71 0.11 -3.25
CA PHE A 18 5.21 -0.24 -4.58
C PHE A 18 4.70 0.68 -5.70
N ALA A 19 3.47 1.18 -5.54
CA ALA A 19 2.88 2.18 -6.41
C ALA A 19 3.39 3.61 -6.09
N ALA A 20 3.52 3.94 -4.81
CA ALA A 20 3.94 5.27 -4.35
C ALA A 20 5.42 5.54 -4.61
N TYR A 21 6.29 4.54 -4.50
CA TYR A 21 7.75 4.69 -4.64
C TYR A 21 8.27 3.73 -5.71
N PRO A 22 8.00 4.01 -7.00
CA PRO A 22 8.20 3.06 -8.08
C PRO A 22 9.66 2.85 -8.50
N GLU A 23 10.57 3.73 -8.08
CA GLU A 23 11.99 3.75 -8.45
C GLU A 23 12.80 2.68 -7.70
N THR A 24 12.35 1.42 -7.77
CA THR A 24 12.90 0.31 -6.97
C THR A 24 14.08 -0.42 -7.60
N GLY A 25 14.38 -0.14 -8.87
CA GLY A 25 15.38 -0.86 -9.63
C GLY A 25 15.01 -2.32 -9.94
N PRO A 26 15.99 -3.11 -10.42
CA PRO A 26 15.75 -4.49 -10.86
C PRO A 26 15.32 -5.42 -9.73
N PHE A 27 15.65 -5.08 -8.47
CA PHE A 27 15.32 -5.89 -7.31
C PHE A 27 13.93 -5.64 -6.73
N GLY A 28 13.18 -4.64 -7.22
CA GLY A 28 11.88 -4.27 -6.68
C GLY A 28 10.86 -5.40 -6.65
N ASN A 29 10.71 -6.13 -7.76
CA ASN A 29 9.74 -7.23 -7.85
C ASN A 29 10.11 -8.39 -6.90
N TYR A 30 11.40 -8.71 -6.79
CA TYR A 30 11.88 -9.75 -5.87
C TYR A 30 11.66 -9.35 -4.41
N TYR A 31 11.97 -8.10 -4.07
CA TYR A 31 11.69 -7.54 -2.75
C TYR A 31 10.20 -7.62 -2.43
N LEU A 32 9.33 -7.21 -3.34
CA LEU A 32 7.88 -7.24 -3.15
C LEU A 32 7.41 -8.67 -2.80
N ALA A 33 7.80 -9.67 -3.59
CA ALA A 33 7.39 -11.05 -3.38
C ALA A 33 7.93 -11.63 -2.06
N ILE A 34 9.22 -11.42 -1.77
CA ILE A 34 9.87 -11.95 -0.55
C ILE A 34 9.31 -11.27 0.69
N SER A 35 9.18 -9.93 0.66
CA SER A 35 8.65 -9.15 1.78
C SER A 35 7.19 -9.51 2.06
N LEU A 36 6.36 -9.66 1.02
CA LEU A 36 4.97 -10.11 1.17
C LEU A 36 4.89 -11.48 1.85
N LEU A 37 5.69 -12.44 1.41
CA LEU A 37 5.72 -13.79 1.97
C LEU A 37 6.15 -13.76 3.45
N LEU A 38 7.24 -13.04 3.74
CA LEU A 38 7.78 -12.88 5.09
C LEU A 38 6.73 -12.30 6.04
N TRP A 39 6.12 -11.17 5.67
CA TRP A 39 5.15 -10.47 6.52
C TRP A 39 3.82 -11.19 6.63
N THR A 40 3.42 -11.96 5.61
CA THR A 40 2.28 -12.87 5.71
C THR A 40 2.55 -13.97 6.74
N GLY A 41 3.71 -14.63 6.67
CA GLY A 41 4.14 -15.63 7.65
C GLY A 41 4.24 -15.05 9.08
N PHE A 42 4.83 -13.88 9.21
CA PHE A 42 4.94 -13.18 10.50
C PHE A 42 3.57 -12.81 11.08
N THR A 43 2.64 -12.35 10.23
CA THR A 43 1.26 -12.00 10.65
C THR A 43 0.47 -13.22 11.10
N LEU A 44 0.67 -14.38 10.46
CA LEU A 44 0.11 -15.66 10.89
C LEU A 44 0.62 -16.04 12.28
N PHE A 45 1.94 -15.99 12.48
CA PHE A 45 2.57 -16.35 13.75
C PHE A 45 2.16 -15.44 14.91
N LEU A 46 2.15 -14.11 14.68
CA LEU A 46 1.73 -13.14 15.69
C LEU A 46 0.23 -13.19 16.02
N GLY A 47 -0.57 -13.90 15.23
CA GLY A 47 -1.98 -14.16 15.54
C GLY A 47 -2.15 -14.75 16.94
N THR A 48 -1.26 -15.66 17.34
CA THR A 48 -1.29 -16.31 18.66
C THR A 48 -0.95 -15.35 19.80
N ALA A 49 0.09 -14.53 19.64
CA ALA A 49 0.47 -13.53 20.66
C ALA A 49 -0.64 -12.49 20.88
N VAL A 50 -1.28 -12.03 19.80
CA VAL A 50 -2.42 -11.11 19.86
C VAL A 50 -3.65 -11.77 20.49
N ALA A 51 -3.88 -13.06 20.22
CA ALA A 51 -4.99 -13.80 20.84
C ALA A 51 -4.80 -13.92 22.35
N LEU A 52 -3.59 -14.22 22.82
CA LEU A 52 -3.26 -14.26 24.24
C LEU A 52 -3.44 -12.89 24.91
N ALA A 53 -2.96 -11.81 24.27
CA ALA A 53 -3.13 -10.46 24.80
C ALA A 53 -4.61 -10.04 24.91
N ARG A 54 -5.47 -10.54 24.01
CA ARG A 54 -6.92 -10.29 24.06
C ARG A 54 -7.60 -10.93 25.26
N LEU A 55 -7.06 -12.03 25.79
CA LEU A 55 -7.56 -12.65 27.01
C LEU A 55 -7.35 -11.74 28.23
N LEU A 56 -6.29 -10.92 28.21
CA LEU A 56 -6.04 -9.91 29.25
C LEU A 56 -6.90 -8.66 29.05
N SER A 57 -6.96 -8.14 27.81
CA SER A 57 -7.83 -7.02 27.45
C SER A 57 -8.01 -6.91 25.94
N GLY A 58 -9.27 -6.68 25.51
CA GLY A 58 -9.59 -6.43 24.10
C GLY A 58 -8.86 -5.21 23.53
N ALA A 59 -8.64 -4.17 24.35
CA ALA A 59 -7.93 -2.96 23.96
C ALA A 59 -6.43 -3.22 23.72
N LEU A 60 -5.79 -4.01 24.59
CA LEU A 60 -4.39 -4.41 24.42
C LEU A 60 -4.19 -5.17 23.10
N GLY A 61 -5.10 -6.09 22.79
CA GLY A 61 -5.10 -6.79 21.51
C GLY A 61 -5.22 -5.86 20.30
N MET A 62 -5.98 -4.77 20.40
CA MET A 62 -6.10 -3.77 19.33
C MET A 62 -4.80 -2.98 19.16
N VAL A 63 -4.25 -2.45 20.26
CA VAL A 63 -2.99 -1.69 20.27
C VAL A 63 -1.84 -2.52 19.69
N LEU A 64 -1.73 -3.79 20.06
CA LEU A 64 -0.71 -4.68 19.50
C LEU A 64 -0.86 -4.88 17.99
N ASN A 65 -2.09 -5.05 17.48
CA ASN A 65 -2.28 -5.14 16.02
C ASN A 65 -1.84 -3.83 15.33
N LEU A 66 -2.21 -2.67 15.87
CA LEU A 66 -1.79 -1.38 15.32
C LEU A 66 -0.28 -1.23 15.32
N ALA A 67 0.39 -1.59 16.42
CA ALA A 67 1.84 -1.56 16.52
C ALA A 67 2.50 -2.47 15.47
N ILE A 68 1.97 -3.68 15.23
CA ILE A 68 2.48 -4.60 14.21
C ILE A 68 2.37 -3.98 12.81
N PHE A 69 1.22 -3.41 12.45
CA PHE A 69 1.04 -2.77 11.15
C PHE A 69 1.87 -1.50 10.99
N PHE A 70 2.08 -0.75 12.07
CA PHE A 70 2.97 0.40 12.08
C PHE A 70 4.43 -0.02 11.83
N LEU A 71 4.90 -1.07 12.51
CA LEU A 71 6.24 -1.62 12.33
C LEU A 71 6.43 -2.23 10.93
N LEU A 72 5.41 -2.89 10.39
CA LEU A 72 5.37 -3.30 8.98
C LEU A 72 5.60 -2.09 8.06
N GLY A 73 4.82 -1.02 8.22
CA GLY A 73 4.95 0.18 7.40
C GLY A 73 6.34 0.82 7.50
N LEU A 74 6.88 0.95 8.72
CA LEU A 74 8.24 1.45 8.93
C LEU A 74 9.30 0.55 8.29
N SER A 75 9.14 -0.77 8.42
CA SER A 75 10.08 -1.73 7.83
C SER A 75 10.07 -1.65 6.31
N LEU A 76 8.90 -1.53 5.69
CA LEU A 76 8.78 -1.30 4.24
C LEU A 76 9.45 0.02 3.84
N ALA A 77 9.14 1.10 4.55
CA ALA A 77 9.74 2.40 4.28
C ALA A 77 11.27 2.38 4.37
N PHE A 78 11.82 1.62 5.32
CA PHE A 78 13.25 1.53 5.55
C PHE A 78 13.97 0.59 4.59
N THR A 79 13.37 -0.57 4.27
CA THR A 79 14.07 -1.67 3.57
C THR A 79 13.75 -1.78 2.10
N MET A 80 12.72 -1.10 1.61
CA MET A 80 12.36 -1.13 0.19
C MET A 80 13.51 -0.59 -0.67
N PRO A 81 13.99 -1.35 -1.67
CA PRO A 81 15.09 -0.90 -2.52
C PRO A 81 14.66 0.35 -3.30
N GLN A 82 15.57 1.30 -3.44
CA GLN A 82 15.40 2.51 -4.24
C GLN A 82 16.67 2.74 -5.08
N GLU A 83 16.52 3.13 -6.34
CA GLU A 83 17.63 3.34 -7.28
C GLU A 83 18.56 4.48 -6.83
N ASP A 84 17.99 5.51 -6.22
CA ASP A 84 18.70 6.67 -5.68
C ASP A 84 19.41 6.41 -4.35
N LYS A 85 19.37 5.16 -3.86
CA LYS A 85 19.95 4.70 -2.58
C LYS A 85 19.41 5.45 -1.36
N THR A 86 18.31 6.21 -1.52
CA THR A 86 17.65 6.94 -0.44
C THR A 86 16.42 6.13 -0.01
N SER A 87 16.35 5.74 1.26
CA SER A 87 15.21 4.95 1.73
C SER A 87 13.89 5.71 1.59
N VAL A 88 12.78 4.99 1.43
CA VAL A 88 11.46 5.62 1.41
C VAL A 88 11.18 6.35 2.73
N LEU A 89 11.67 5.82 3.86
CA LEU A 89 11.58 6.47 5.17
C LEU A 89 12.26 7.84 5.17
N GLU A 90 13.46 7.93 4.61
CA GLU A 90 14.19 9.19 4.47
C GLU A 90 13.49 10.16 3.52
N LYS A 91 12.91 9.66 2.41
CA LYS A 91 12.07 10.49 1.51
C LYS A 91 10.89 11.10 2.28
N LEU A 92 10.17 10.29 3.06
CA LEU A 92 9.04 10.74 3.88
C LEU A 92 9.46 11.77 4.94
N GLN A 93 10.59 11.54 5.63
CA GLN A 93 11.13 12.48 6.61
C GLN A 93 11.51 13.83 6.00
N ASN A 94 11.98 13.81 4.75
CA ASN A 94 12.31 15.01 3.99
C ASN A 94 11.11 15.64 3.27
N GLY A 95 9.88 15.18 3.53
CA GLY A 95 8.66 15.71 2.91
C GLY A 95 8.52 15.38 1.41
N LYS A 96 9.28 14.41 0.91
CA LYS A 96 9.20 13.93 -0.49
C LYS A 96 8.09 12.88 -0.61
N TYR A 97 6.88 13.36 -0.82
CA TYR A 97 5.69 12.53 -1.08
C TYR A 97 5.51 12.27 -2.57
N PRO A 98 4.91 11.13 -2.96
CA PRO A 98 4.63 10.83 -4.35
C PRO A 98 3.68 11.87 -4.96
N ASP A 99 4.05 12.39 -6.12
CA ASP A 99 3.18 13.25 -6.91
C ASP A 99 2.36 12.44 -7.92
N ARG A 100 1.53 13.13 -8.70
CA ARG A 100 0.70 12.49 -9.73
C ARG A 100 1.53 11.72 -10.77
N ALA A 101 2.69 12.26 -11.18
CA ALA A 101 3.54 11.61 -12.15
C ALA A 101 4.19 10.35 -11.56
N THR A 102 4.64 10.42 -10.31
CA THR A 102 5.15 9.27 -9.55
C THR A 102 4.07 8.18 -9.45
N LEU A 103 2.86 8.53 -9.04
CA LEU A 103 1.76 7.57 -8.93
C LEU A 103 1.39 6.97 -10.29
N ASN A 104 1.35 7.76 -11.37
CA ASN A 104 1.08 7.22 -12.70
C ASN A 104 2.18 6.24 -13.14
N SER A 105 3.45 6.55 -12.84
CA SER A 105 4.57 5.63 -13.09
C SER A 105 4.41 4.32 -12.33
N GLY A 106 4.09 4.38 -11.04
CA GLY A 106 3.85 3.20 -10.22
C GLY A 106 2.66 2.37 -10.68
N MET A 107 1.55 3.02 -11.04
CA MET A 107 0.35 2.33 -11.51
C MET A 107 0.55 1.61 -12.85
N LYS A 108 1.43 2.12 -13.72
CA LYS A 108 1.79 1.45 -14.98
C LYS A 108 2.41 0.07 -14.75
N ARG A 109 3.06 -0.17 -13.60
CA ARG A 109 3.58 -1.49 -13.21
C ARG A 109 2.46 -2.53 -13.05
N PHE A 110 1.26 -2.07 -12.75
CA PHE A 110 0.04 -2.89 -12.65
C PHE A 110 -0.79 -2.88 -13.94
N GLY A 111 -0.25 -2.33 -15.03
CA GLY A 111 -0.96 -2.17 -16.31
C GLY A 111 -1.98 -1.03 -16.32
N ILE A 112 -1.98 -0.16 -15.30
CA ILE A 112 -2.95 0.93 -15.16
C ILE A 112 -2.28 2.26 -15.55
N ASN A 113 -2.83 2.96 -16.55
CA ASN A 113 -2.40 4.30 -16.92
C ASN A 113 -3.37 5.33 -16.35
N LEU A 114 -3.06 5.87 -15.16
CA LEU A 114 -3.94 6.79 -14.43
C LEU A 114 -4.37 7.98 -15.29
N ASP A 115 -3.47 8.55 -16.08
CA ASP A 115 -3.81 9.72 -16.90
C ASP A 115 -4.83 9.38 -17.99
N LYS A 116 -4.71 8.19 -18.58
CA LYS A 116 -5.68 7.69 -19.55
C LYS A 116 -7.03 7.39 -18.89
N GLU A 117 -7.01 6.71 -17.74
CA GLU A 117 -8.23 6.35 -17.00
C GLU A 117 -8.98 7.59 -16.51
N ILE A 118 -8.29 8.58 -15.95
CA ILE A 118 -8.89 9.84 -15.52
C ILE A 118 -9.50 10.59 -16.71
N LYS A 119 -8.78 10.66 -17.84
CA LYS A 119 -9.28 11.34 -19.04
C LYS A 119 -10.56 10.68 -19.57
N ASN A 120 -10.60 9.35 -19.59
CA ASN A 120 -11.79 8.60 -20.01
C ASN A 120 -12.95 8.84 -19.03
N GLY A 121 -12.71 8.74 -17.72
CA GLY A 121 -13.74 8.98 -16.71
C GLY A 121 -14.34 10.38 -16.77
N VAL A 122 -13.51 11.42 -16.99
CA VAL A 122 -14.01 12.80 -17.17
C VAL A 122 -14.88 12.93 -18.41
N LYS A 123 -14.51 12.24 -19.51
CA LYS A 123 -15.31 12.22 -20.73
C LYS A 123 -16.65 11.54 -20.51
N ASP A 124 -16.66 10.38 -19.87
CA ASP A 124 -17.87 9.61 -19.60
C ASP A 124 -18.85 10.38 -18.70
N LEU A 125 -18.33 11.02 -17.64
CA LEU A 125 -19.12 11.91 -16.77
C LEU A 125 -19.73 13.09 -17.54
N GLY A 126 -18.97 13.67 -18.47
CA GLY A 126 -19.47 14.74 -19.35
C GLY A 126 -20.62 14.27 -20.26
N GLU A 127 -20.49 13.07 -20.83
CA GLU A 127 -21.54 12.46 -21.66
C GLU A 127 -22.80 12.12 -20.84
N GLU A 128 -22.64 11.61 -19.62
CA GLU A 128 -23.77 11.34 -18.71
C GLU A 128 -24.49 12.62 -18.27
N ALA A 129 -23.75 13.66 -17.93
CA ALA A 129 -24.31 14.96 -17.58
C ALA A 129 -25.12 15.55 -18.75
N GLN A 130 -24.60 15.47 -19.98
CA GLN A 130 -25.33 15.92 -21.17
C GLN A 130 -26.60 15.11 -21.43
N LYS A 131 -26.57 13.79 -21.22
CA LYS A 131 -27.76 12.93 -21.32
C LYS A 131 -28.80 13.27 -20.26
N ALA A 132 -28.38 13.61 -19.04
CA ALA A 132 -29.28 14.02 -17.96
C ALA A 132 -29.94 15.37 -18.25
N VAL A 133 -29.18 16.36 -18.73
CA VAL A 133 -29.72 17.67 -19.13
C VAL A 133 -30.71 17.55 -20.29
N LYS A 134 -30.46 16.68 -21.27
CA LYS A 134 -31.39 16.45 -22.40
C LYS A 134 -32.71 15.74 -22.00
N LYS A 135 -32.80 15.18 -20.80
CA LYS A 135 -34.00 14.50 -20.28
C LYS A 135 -34.90 15.41 -19.44
N ILE A 136 -34.45 16.64 -19.15
CA ILE A 136 -35.21 17.70 -18.47
C ILE A 136 -35.78 18.62 -19.55
#